data_AF-A0A961V6V2-F1
#
_entry.id   AF-A0A961V6V2-F1
#
_cell.length_a   1.000
_cell.length_b   1.000
_cell.length_c   1.000
_cell.angle_alpha   90.00
_cell.angle_beta   90.00
_cell.angle_gamma   90.00
#
_symmetry.space_group_name_H-M   'P 1'
#
loop_
_entity.id
_entity.type
_entity.pdbx_description
1 polymer ?
#
loop_
_entity_poly.entity_id
_entity_poly.type
_entity_poly.pdbx_seq_one_letter_code
_entity_poly.pdbx_strand_id
1 'polypeptide(L)'
;MAYRDSASFGKRQEYIAVAELLRRGFDVYMTLVDDQQIDCVIRLDEIPPRYLDIQIKARSNTAKYPGLFAALEIRAPRRGFFFIFFSEPADTYWVIPSLDVVRKTNIGKSGRAKGKYHLNLATRRRDGSVVPRPKWSEYENAFALLTGMATP
;
A
#
# COMPACT_ATOMS: atom_id res chain seq x y z
N MET A 1 -1.03 25.56 9.48
CA MET A 1 -1.02 25.29 8.03
C MET A 1 -0.43 23.91 7.68
N ALA A 2 0.60 23.41 8.39
CA ALA A 2 1.20 22.09 8.13
C ALA A 2 0.25 20.86 8.21
N TYR A 3 -0.79 20.89 9.06
CA TYR A 3 -1.77 19.79 9.16
C TYR A 3 -2.67 19.65 7.91
N ARG A 4 -3.01 20.78 7.26
CA ARG A 4 -3.78 20.76 6.00
C ARG A 4 -2.96 20.17 4.85
N ASP A 5 -1.64 20.38 4.83
CA ASP A 5 -0.76 19.83 3.80
C ASP A 5 -0.56 18.31 3.92
N SER A 6 -0.35 17.78 5.13
CA SER A 6 -0.11 16.35 5.30
C SER A 6 -1.38 15.50 5.11
N ALA A 7 -2.52 15.95 5.66
CA ALA A 7 -3.80 15.27 5.48
C ALA A 7 -4.28 15.33 4.02
N SER A 8 -4.12 16.48 3.36
CA SER A 8 -4.45 16.60 1.93
C SER A 8 -3.51 15.79 1.05
N PHE A 9 -2.22 15.64 1.40
CA PHE A 9 -1.30 14.79 0.66
C PHE A 9 -1.73 13.32 0.70
N GLY A 10 -2.01 12.78 1.88
CA GLY A 10 -2.48 11.39 2.02
C GLY A 10 -3.70 11.13 1.14
N LYS A 11 -4.70 12.01 1.22
CA LYS A 11 -5.93 11.87 0.44
C LYS A 11 -5.72 11.98 -1.08
N ARG A 12 -4.84 12.89 -1.53
CA ARG A 12 -4.49 12.98 -2.97
C ARG A 12 -3.83 11.71 -3.48
N GLN A 13 -2.95 11.10 -2.68
CA GLN A 13 -2.28 9.86 -3.05
C GLN A 13 -3.24 8.67 -3.08
N GLU A 14 -4.22 8.62 -2.18
CA GLU A 14 -5.33 7.66 -2.27
C GLU A 14 -6.07 7.80 -3.61
N TYR A 15 -6.45 9.02 -4.00
CA TYR A 15 -7.13 9.25 -5.29
C TYR A 15 -6.26 8.91 -6.51
N ILE A 16 -4.95 9.14 -6.46
CA ILE A 16 -4.03 8.74 -7.53
C ILE A 16 -3.98 7.22 -7.67
N ALA A 17 -3.86 6.48 -6.56
CA ALA A 17 -3.86 5.02 -6.59
C ALA A 17 -5.23 4.46 -7.04
N VAL A 18 -6.33 5.10 -6.64
CA VAL A 18 -7.67 4.76 -7.14
C VAL A 18 -7.79 5.00 -8.65
N ALA A 19 -7.30 6.14 -9.15
CA ALA A 19 -7.28 6.42 -10.59
C ALA A 19 -6.46 5.36 -11.34
N GLU A 20 -5.34 4.91 -10.77
CA GLU A 20 -4.53 3.83 -11.34
C GLU A 20 -5.26 2.48 -11.36
N LEU A 21 -6.02 2.15 -10.31
CA LEU A 21 -6.89 0.97 -10.29
C LEU A 21 -7.96 1.06 -11.39
N LEU A 22 -8.66 2.20 -11.51
CA LEU A 22 -9.67 2.41 -12.55
C LEU A 22 -9.06 2.34 -13.96
N ARG A 23 -7.88 2.91 -14.17
CA ARG A 23 -7.13 2.84 -15.44
C ARG A 23 -6.80 1.40 -15.84
N ARG A 24 -6.62 0.52 -14.85
CA ARG A 24 -6.38 -0.93 -15.04
C ARG A 24 -7.66 -1.74 -15.19
N GLY A 25 -8.84 -1.12 -15.11
CA GLY A 25 -10.13 -1.77 -15.31
C GLY A 25 -10.73 -2.40 -14.06
N PHE A 26 -10.24 -2.07 -12.86
CA PHE A 26 -10.87 -2.54 -11.62
C PHE A 26 -12.17 -1.79 -11.34
N ASP A 27 -13.18 -2.50 -10.84
CA ASP A 27 -14.43 -1.94 -10.32
C ASP A 27 -14.22 -1.49 -8.86
N VAL A 28 -14.10 -0.17 -8.64
CA VAL A 28 -13.67 0.42 -7.36
C VAL A 28 -14.81 1.20 -6.69
N TYR A 29 -15.07 0.85 -5.43
CA TYR A 29 -16.03 1.51 -4.54
C TYR A 29 -15.28 2.30 -3.47
N MET A 30 -15.58 3.60 -3.34
CA MET A 30 -14.94 4.46 -2.34
C MET A 30 -15.62 4.34 -0.97
N THR A 31 -14.83 4.39 0.11
CA THR A 31 -15.38 4.52 1.46
C THR A 31 -15.70 5.98 1.76
N LEU A 32 -16.86 6.23 2.39
CA LEU A 32 -17.23 7.58 2.86
C LEU A 32 -16.51 7.96 4.15
N VAL A 33 -16.22 6.96 5.00
CA VAL A 33 -15.52 7.10 6.28
C VAL A 33 -14.40 6.05 6.32
N ASP A 34 -13.18 6.47 6.64
CA ASP A 34 -12.02 5.58 6.83
C ASP A 34 -11.72 5.39 8.32
N ASP A 35 -12.56 4.61 9.00
CA ASP A 35 -12.35 4.19 10.39
C ASP A 35 -11.90 2.72 10.50
N GLN A 36 -12.04 1.96 9.42
CA GLN A 36 -11.71 0.54 9.31
C GLN A 36 -10.37 0.23 8.64
N GLN A 37 -9.56 1.25 8.30
CA GLN A 37 -8.32 1.10 7.53
C GLN A 37 -8.57 0.60 6.09
N ILE A 38 -9.62 1.16 5.46
CA ILE A 38 -10.09 0.78 4.12
C ILE A 38 -10.33 2.08 3.35
N ASP A 39 -9.47 2.34 2.38
CA ASP A 39 -9.56 3.54 1.55
C ASP A 39 -10.52 3.32 0.37
N CYS A 40 -10.59 2.09 -0.14
CA CYS A 40 -11.56 1.65 -1.14
C CYS A 40 -11.77 0.14 -1.10
N VAL A 41 -12.80 -0.32 -1.80
CA VAL A 41 -13.14 -1.72 -2.01
C VAL A 41 -13.10 -2.02 -3.50
N ILE A 42 -12.54 -3.16 -3.90
CA ILE A 42 -12.61 -3.66 -5.28
C ILE A 42 -13.67 -4.77 -5.35
N ARG A 43 -14.59 -4.67 -6.32
CA ARG A 43 -15.52 -5.76 -6.66
C ARG A 43 -14.90 -6.61 -7.78
N LEU A 44 -14.87 -7.92 -7.56
CA LEU A 44 -14.50 -8.90 -8.57
C LEU A 44 -15.79 -9.52 -9.13
N ASP A 45 -15.86 -9.60 -10.46
CA ASP A 45 -17.05 -10.08 -11.18
C ASP A 45 -17.10 -11.61 -11.23
N GLU A 46 -17.17 -12.20 -10.03
CA GLU A 46 -17.37 -13.63 -9.80
C GLU A 46 -18.83 -13.89 -9.36
N ILE A 47 -19.26 -15.17 -9.32
CA ILE A 47 -20.61 -15.56 -8.87
C ILE A 47 -20.50 -16.49 -7.65
N PRO A 48 -20.86 -16.04 -6.43
CA PRO A 48 -21.24 -14.67 -6.06
C PRO A 48 -20.05 -13.69 -6.13
N PRO A 49 -20.30 -12.37 -6.23
CA PRO A 49 -19.23 -11.39 -6.32
C PRO A 49 -18.37 -11.41 -5.06
N ARG A 50 -17.06 -11.32 -5.26
CA ARG A 50 -16.08 -11.19 -4.19
C ARG A 50 -15.62 -9.75 -4.07
N TYR A 51 -15.36 -9.31 -2.84
CA TYR A 51 -14.91 -7.96 -2.53
C TYR A 51 -13.54 -8.00 -1.86
N LEU A 52 -12.69 -7.06 -2.22
CA LEU A 52 -11.37 -6.88 -1.63
C LEU A 52 -11.31 -5.55 -0.90
N ASP A 53 -10.87 -5.60 0.35
CA ASP A 53 -10.56 -4.41 1.13
C ASP A 53 -9.17 -3.89 0.71
N ILE A 54 -9.05 -2.60 0.42
CA ILE A 54 -7.80 -1.98 -0.01
C ILE A 54 -7.40 -0.84 0.93
N GLN A 55 -6.17 -0.91 1.46
CA GLN A 55 -5.51 0.22 2.11
C GLN A 55 -4.37 0.73 1.23
N ILE A 56 -4.36 2.02 0.96
CA ILE A 56 -3.35 2.75 0.21
C ILE A 56 -2.42 3.47 1.17
N LYS A 57 -1.11 3.42 0.91
CA LYS A 57 -0.09 4.22 1.60
C LYS A 57 0.95 4.71 0.60
N ALA A 58 1.28 5.98 0.65
CA ALA A 58 2.25 6.57 -0.29
C ALA A 58 3.45 7.23 0.38
N ARG A 59 4.51 7.43 -0.42
CA ARG A 59 5.70 8.21 -0.08
C ARG A 59 5.95 9.26 -1.15
N SER A 60 6.09 10.51 -0.72
CA SER A 60 6.39 11.63 -1.59
C SER A 60 7.86 11.67 -2.00
N ASN A 61 8.14 12.41 -3.07
CA ASN A 61 9.51 12.80 -3.47
C ASN A 61 10.30 13.52 -2.37
N THR A 62 9.61 14.20 -1.46
CA THR A 62 10.20 14.93 -0.32
C THR A 62 10.40 14.07 0.93
N ALA A 63 10.01 12.79 0.92
CA ALA A 63 10.15 11.92 2.07
C ALA A 63 11.63 11.62 2.36
N LYS A 64 12.05 11.82 3.62
CA LYS A 64 13.42 11.50 4.10
C LYS A 64 13.82 10.04 3.81
N TYR A 65 12.87 9.11 4.01
CA TYR A 65 13.06 7.69 3.75
C TYR A 65 12.09 7.25 2.64
N PRO A 66 12.56 7.16 1.38
CA PRO A 66 11.69 7.08 0.22
C PRO A 66 10.87 5.79 0.13
N GLY A 67 11.35 4.69 0.72
CA GLY A 67 10.68 3.39 0.73
C GLY A 67 10.18 2.91 2.09
N LEU A 68 10.37 3.69 3.18
CA LEU A 68 10.09 3.21 4.53
C LEU A 68 8.64 3.53 4.94
N PHE A 69 7.83 2.50 5.08
CA PHE A 69 6.51 2.54 5.69
C PHE A 69 6.62 2.04 7.13
N ALA A 70 6.50 2.94 8.11
CA ALA A 70 6.75 2.65 9.51
C ALA A 70 5.55 2.94 10.39
N ALA A 71 5.53 2.31 11.57
CA ALA A 71 4.48 2.44 12.56
C ALA A 71 3.08 2.12 11.99
N LEU A 72 3.01 1.14 11.08
CA LEU A 72 1.76 0.66 10.51
C LEU A 72 1.00 -0.14 11.56
N GLU A 73 -0.24 0.25 11.79
CA GLU A 73 -1.23 -0.57 12.48
C GLU A 73 -1.96 -1.39 11.41
N ILE A 74 -2.09 -2.70 11.62
CA ILE A 74 -2.79 -3.61 10.71
C ILE A 74 -3.84 -4.34 11.52
N ARG A 75 -5.08 -3.84 11.49
CA ARG A 75 -6.21 -4.42 12.23
C ARG A 75 -6.75 -5.62 11.46
N ALA A 76 -6.95 -6.73 12.17
CA ALA A 76 -7.59 -7.94 11.65
C ALA A 76 -7.10 -8.38 10.25
N PRO A 77 -5.79 -8.65 10.07
CA PRO A 77 -5.24 -9.11 8.78
C PRO A 77 -5.97 -10.38 8.32
N ARG A 78 -6.36 -10.43 7.04
CA ARG A 78 -7.29 -11.44 6.51
C ARG A 78 -7.12 -11.67 5.01
N ARG A 79 -7.60 -12.80 4.51
CA ARG A 79 -7.74 -13.03 3.07
C ARG A 79 -8.66 -11.95 2.49
N GLY A 80 -8.32 -11.43 1.31
CA GLY A 80 -9.08 -10.38 0.66
C GLY A 80 -8.78 -8.96 1.14
N PHE A 81 -7.92 -8.77 2.15
CA PHE A 81 -7.45 -7.43 2.54
C PHE A 81 -6.03 -7.19 2.03
N PHE A 82 -5.84 -6.15 1.22
CA PHE A 82 -4.58 -5.81 0.56
C PHE A 82 -4.11 -4.40 0.91
N PHE A 83 -2.79 -4.23 0.87
CA PHE A 83 -2.14 -2.93 0.87
C PHE A 83 -1.61 -2.61 -0.52
N ILE A 84 -1.86 -1.38 -0.99
CA ILE A 84 -1.21 -0.79 -2.14
C ILE A 84 -0.25 0.28 -1.61
N PHE A 85 1.04 -0.01 -1.68
CA PHE A 85 2.08 0.95 -1.37
C PHE A 85 2.55 1.64 -2.64
N PHE A 86 2.76 2.95 -2.58
CA PHE A 86 3.36 3.70 -3.68
C PHE A 86 4.53 4.55 -3.20
N SER A 87 5.60 4.62 -3.99
CA SER A 87 6.73 5.52 -3.73
C SER A 87 6.96 6.36 -4.98
N GLU A 88 6.64 7.66 -4.91
CA GLU A 88 6.98 8.61 -5.98
C GLU A 88 8.48 8.57 -6.33
N PRO A 89 9.43 8.57 -5.36
CA PRO A 89 10.85 8.52 -5.69
C PRO A 89 11.28 7.27 -6.46
N ALA A 90 10.60 6.14 -6.25
CA ALA A 90 10.91 4.87 -6.91
C ALA A 90 10.01 4.61 -8.14
N ASP A 91 9.02 5.47 -8.36
CA ASP A 91 7.95 5.31 -9.36
C ASP A 91 7.42 3.86 -9.44
N THR A 92 7.07 3.30 -8.29
CA THR A 92 6.71 1.88 -8.19
C THR A 92 5.58 1.67 -7.20
N TYR A 93 4.62 0.82 -7.59
CA TYR A 93 3.61 0.28 -6.69
C TYR A 93 4.04 -1.06 -6.12
N TRP A 94 3.61 -1.37 -4.91
CA TRP A 94 3.65 -2.73 -4.36
C TRP A 94 2.26 -3.12 -3.89
N VAL A 95 1.73 -4.21 -4.43
CA VAL A 95 0.43 -4.77 -4.07
C VAL A 95 0.67 -5.98 -3.17
N ILE A 96 0.39 -5.86 -1.88
CA ILE A 96 0.78 -6.86 -0.88
C ILE A 96 -0.45 -7.32 -0.07
N PRO A 97 -0.73 -8.63 0.02
CA PRO A 97 -1.76 -9.14 0.94
C PRO A 97 -1.46 -8.75 2.39
N SER A 98 -2.47 -8.38 3.18
CA SER A 98 -2.30 -7.99 4.59
C SER A 98 -1.61 -9.08 5.43
N LEU A 99 -1.92 -10.35 5.16
CA LEU A 99 -1.26 -11.50 5.79
C LEU A 99 0.25 -11.56 5.48
N ASP A 100 0.65 -11.14 4.29
CA ASP A 100 2.05 -11.12 3.87
C ASP A 100 2.79 -9.91 4.45
N VAL A 101 2.10 -8.77 4.60
CA VAL A 101 2.64 -7.63 5.36
C VAL A 101 2.93 -8.07 6.80
N VAL A 102 2.00 -8.75 7.47
CA VAL A 102 2.23 -9.20 8.85
C VAL A 102 3.36 -10.24 8.95
N ARG A 103 3.41 -11.19 8.01
CA ARG A 103 4.40 -12.28 8.01
C ARG A 103 5.81 -11.82 7.64
N LYS A 104 5.96 -10.96 6.64
CA LYS A 104 7.27 -10.63 6.02
C LYS A 104 7.89 -9.35 6.59
N THR A 105 7.19 -8.55 7.38
CA THR A 105 7.68 -7.25 7.85
C THR A 105 8.17 -7.30 9.30
N ASN A 106 8.91 -6.28 9.69
CA ASN A 106 9.48 -6.19 11.03
C ASN A 106 8.48 -5.54 11.98
N ILE A 107 8.49 -5.94 13.25
CA ILE A 107 7.66 -5.34 14.30
C ILE A 107 8.55 -4.51 15.22
N GLY A 108 8.09 -3.31 15.58
CA GLY A 108 8.75 -2.50 16.60
C GLY A 108 8.70 -3.21 17.95
N LYS A 109 9.86 -3.35 18.62
CA LYS A 109 9.97 -4.09 19.89
C LYS A 109 9.77 -3.20 21.13
N SER A 110 9.93 -1.88 21.00
CA SER A 110 9.89 -0.93 22.10
C SER A 110 9.44 0.47 21.67
N GLY A 111 9.16 1.33 22.65
CA GLY A 111 8.76 2.72 22.44
C GLY A 111 7.38 2.88 21.79
N ARG A 112 7.13 4.06 21.18
CA ARG A 112 5.84 4.40 20.54
C ARG A 112 5.48 3.50 19.34
N ALA A 113 6.47 2.80 18.78
CA ALA A 113 6.30 1.87 17.66
C ALA A 113 6.14 0.41 18.12
N LYS A 114 6.10 0.13 19.44
CA LYS A 114 5.94 -1.22 19.96
C LYS A 114 4.66 -1.86 19.40
N GLY A 115 4.80 -3.06 18.83
CA GLY A 115 3.69 -3.81 18.22
C GLY A 115 3.25 -3.30 16.85
N LYS A 116 3.86 -2.24 16.32
CA LYS A 116 3.55 -1.70 14.98
C LYS A 116 4.50 -2.25 13.93
N TYR A 117 3.97 -2.48 12.73
CA TYR A 117 4.72 -3.01 11.60
C TYR A 117 5.53 -1.92 10.91
N HIS A 118 6.65 -2.31 10.34
CA HIS A 118 7.41 -1.48 9.43
C HIS A 118 8.07 -2.30 8.33
N LEU A 119 8.05 -1.74 7.13
CA LEU A 119 8.67 -2.32 5.95
C LEU A 119 9.35 -1.24 5.14
N ASN A 120 10.48 -1.62 4.56
CA ASN A 120 11.21 -0.77 3.63
C ASN A 120 11.14 -1.43 2.25
N LEU A 121 10.46 -0.78 1.32
CA LEU A 121 10.17 -1.28 -0.03
C LEU A 121 11.21 -0.82 -1.06
N ALA A 122 11.85 0.32 -0.82
CA ALA A 122 12.84 0.92 -1.72
C ALA A 122 14.01 1.53 -0.95
N THR A 123 15.20 1.60 -1.55
CA THR A 123 16.40 2.14 -0.92
C THR A 123 17.03 3.21 -1.79
N ARG A 124 17.46 4.31 -1.15
CA ARG A 124 18.26 5.34 -1.80
C ARG A 124 19.71 4.88 -1.90
N ARG A 125 20.26 4.84 -3.11
CA ARG A 125 21.67 4.54 -3.39
C ARG A 125 22.53 5.79 -3.22
N ARG A 126 23.86 5.61 -3.25
CA ARG A 126 24.82 6.72 -3.11
C ARG A 126 24.72 7.74 -4.25
N ASP A 127 24.34 7.29 -5.44
CA ASP A 127 24.11 8.13 -6.63
C ASP A 127 22.78 8.92 -6.58
N GLY A 128 22.03 8.81 -5.47
CA GLY A 128 20.75 9.49 -5.29
C GLY A 128 19.54 8.74 -5.84
N SER A 129 19.74 7.72 -6.69
CA SER A 129 18.66 6.90 -7.24
C SER A 129 17.92 6.15 -6.14
N VAL A 130 16.62 5.97 -6.30
CA VAL A 130 15.80 5.15 -5.40
C VAL A 130 15.39 3.91 -6.16
N VAL A 131 15.78 2.75 -5.64
CA VAL A 131 15.51 1.46 -6.28
C VAL A 131 14.65 0.58 -5.39
N PRO A 132 13.72 -0.20 -5.98
CA PRO A 132 13.02 -1.26 -5.26
C PRO A 132 13.98 -2.26 -4.59
N ARG A 133 13.57 -2.82 -3.46
CA ARG A 133 14.37 -3.84 -2.75
C ARG A 133 13.99 -5.23 -3.26
N PRO A 134 14.97 -6.09 -3.62
CA PRO A 134 14.71 -7.42 -4.17
C PRO A 134 13.80 -8.33 -3.32
N LYS A 135 13.75 -8.11 -2.00
CA LYS A 135 12.84 -8.83 -1.09
C LYS A 135 11.36 -8.71 -1.47
N TRP A 136 10.98 -7.65 -2.18
CA TRP A 136 9.58 -7.32 -2.49
C TRP A 136 9.26 -7.41 -3.99
N SER A 137 10.17 -7.99 -4.80
CA SER A 137 10.03 -8.03 -6.25
C SER A 137 8.75 -8.72 -6.73
N GLU A 138 8.31 -9.77 -6.04
CA GLU A 138 7.07 -10.48 -6.35
C GLU A 138 5.81 -9.60 -6.22
N TYR A 139 5.90 -8.47 -5.52
CA TYR A 139 4.79 -7.54 -5.30
C TYR A 139 4.91 -6.26 -6.14
N GLU A 140 6.02 -6.04 -6.83
CA GLU A 140 6.28 -4.84 -7.64
C GLU A 140 5.29 -4.78 -8.81
N ASN A 141 4.48 -3.71 -8.84
CA ASN A 141 3.40 -3.49 -9.80
C ASN A 141 2.46 -4.70 -9.97
N ALA A 142 2.36 -5.54 -8.94
CA ALA A 142 1.68 -6.83 -8.98
C ALA A 142 0.15 -6.72 -8.83
N PHE A 143 -0.49 -5.85 -9.61
CA PHE A 143 -1.95 -5.66 -9.59
C PHE A 143 -2.72 -6.94 -9.96
N ALA A 144 -2.11 -7.88 -10.69
CA ALA A 144 -2.70 -9.20 -10.97
C ALA A 144 -3.04 -9.99 -9.69
N LEU A 145 -2.35 -9.74 -8.58
CA LEU A 145 -2.67 -10.36 -7.29
C LEU A 145 -4.09 -10.03 -6.80
N LEU A 146 -4.67 -8.91 -7.25
CA LEU A 146 -6.03 -8.51 -6.89
C LEU A 146 -7.09 -9.34 -7.62
N THR A 147 -6.77 -9.99 -8.74
CA THR A 147 -7.73 -10.88 -9.43
C THR A 147 -7.51 -12.35 -9.10
N GLY A 148 -6.49 -12.68 -8.29
CA GLY A 148 -6.11 -14.07 -8.03
C GLY A 148 -5.44 -14.76 -9.22
N MET A 149 -5.11 -14.01 -10.27
CA MET A 149 -4.27 -14.49 -11.35
C MET A 149 -2.82 -14.40 -10.90
N ALA A 150 -2.14 -15.54 -10.78
CA ALA A 150 -0.68 -15.52 -10.69
C ALA A 150 -0.13 -14.82 -11.94
N THR A 151 0.86 -13.95 -11.76
CA THR A 151 1.62 -13.36 -12.88
C THR A 151 2.11 -14.50 -13.78
N PRO A 152 1.99 -14.40 -15.12
CA PRO A 152 2.47 -15.44 -16.03
C PRO A 152 3.96 -15.74 -15.85
#